data_AF-A0A7S0GGL7-F1
#
_entry.id   AF-A0A7S0GGL7-F1
#
_cell.length_a   1.000
_cell.length_b   1.000
_cell.length_c   1.000
_cell.angle_alpha   90.00
_cell.angle_beta   90.00
_cell.angle_gamma   90.00
#
_symmetry.space_group_name_H-M   'P 1'
#
loop_
_entity.id
_entity.type
_entity.pdbx_description
1 polymer ?
#
loop_
_entity_poly.entity_id
_entity_poly.type
_entity_poly.pdbx_seq_one_letter_code
_entity_poly.pdbx_strand_id
1 'polypeptide(L)'
;MGCYIFRQFCDELIEQNRENSLKNIKFALLGLGDSSYTTFFDNPTTIDKAMILAGAKRVGTVGKADASGDQLAIIAKWIDDIWPLLKQAISEKPPCDDDLANAQSITQEICNSFAADFEDSDSSKNGQMSSFIYV
;
A
#
# COMPACT_ATOMS: atom_id res chain seq x y z
N MET A 1 2.13 -26.90 8.17
CA MET A 1 1.00 -27.16 7.25
C MET A 1 0.69 -25.97 6.33
N GLY A 2 0.72 -24.72 6.80
CA GLY A 2 0.36 -23.56 5.96
C GLY A 2 1.28 -23.26 4.76
N CYS A 3 2.59 -23.50 4.87
CA CYS A 3 3.54 -23.24 3.77
C CYS A 3 3.30 -24.13 2.53
N TYR A 4 2.84 -25.37 2.73
CA TYR A 4 2.53 -26.29 1.65
C TYR A 4 1.29 -25.85 0.87
N ILE A 5 0.24 -25.41 1.57
CA ILE A 5 -1.01 -24.95 0.94
C ILE A 5 -0.76 -23.71 0.09
N PHE A 6 0.01 -22.75 0.61
CA PHE A 6 0.34 -21.56 -0.16
C PHE A 6 1.20 -21.90 -1.39
N ARG A 7 2.12 -22.85 -1.26
CA ARG A 7 2.88 -23.34 -2.40
C ARG A 7 1.99 -24.01 -3.45
N GLN A 8 1.05 -24.86 -3.02
CA GLN A 8 0.08 -25.49 -3.93
C GLN A 8 -0.75 -24.44 -4.68
N PHE A 9 -1.22 -23.40 -3.98
CA PHE A 9 -1.91 -22.27 -4.62
C PHE A 9 -1.02 -21.59 -5.68
N CYS A 10 0.26 -21.35 -5.39
CA CYS A 10 1.19 -20.80 -6.37
C CYS A 10 1.41 -21.72 -7.58
N ASP A 11 1.49 -23.04 -7.37
CA ASP A 11 1.59 -24.01 -8.45
C ASP A 11 0.32 -23.98 -9.32
N GLU A 12 -0.87 -23.94 -8.72
CA GLU A 12 -2.15 -23.81 -9.43
C GLU A 12 -2.27 -22.51 -10.25
N LEU A 13 -1.76 -21.38 -9.73
CA LEU A 13 -1.71 -20.12 -10.47
C LEU A 13 -0.87 -20.25 -11.76
N ILE A 14 0.25 -20.97 -11.68
CA ILE A 14 1.14 -21.21 -12.83
C ILE A 14 0.49 -22.20 -13.80
N GLU A 15 0.02 -23.35 -13.32
CA GLU A 15 -0.56 -24.41 -14.15
C GLU A 15 -1.78 -23.94 -14.94
N GLN A 16 -2.62 -23.10 -14.33
CA GLN A 16 -3.83 -22.57 -14.95
C GLN A 16 -3.60 -21.23 -15.69
N ASN A 17 -2.35 -20.75 -15.76
CA ASN A 17 -1.94 -19.47 -16.34
C ASN A 17 -2.87 -18.30 -15.91
N ARG A 18 -3.08 -18.14 -14.59
CA ARG A 18 -4.04 -17.18 -14.01
C ARG A 18 -3.51 -15.75 -13.99
N GLU A 19 -3.16 -15.22 -15.16
CA GLU A 19 -2.66 -13.85 -15.32
C GLU A 19 -3.62 -12.81 -14.75
N ASN A 20 -3.07 -11.76 -14.14
CA ASN A 20 -3.80 -10.61 -13.57
C ASN A 20 -4.83 -10.92 -12.48
N SER A 21 -4.96 -12.16 -12.02
CA SER A 21 -5.86 -12.56 -10.93
C SER A 21 -5.54 -11.87 -9.60
N LEU A 22 -4.29 -11.41 -9.41
CA LEU A 22 -3.78 -10.71 -8.24
C LEU A 22 -3.25 -9.30 -8.55
N LYS A 23 -3.73 -8.64 -9.62
CA LYS A 23 -3.21 -7.34 -10.11
C LYS A 23 -3.15 -6.18 -9.10
N ASN A 24 -3.97 -6.24 -8.06
CA ASN A 24 -4.04 -5.22 -7.00
C ASN A 24 -3.30 -5.62 -5.71
N ILE A 25 -2.68 -6.80 -5.71
CA ILE A 25 -1.89 -7.28 -4.58
C ILE A 25 -0.46 -6.75 -4.70
N LYS A 26 0.05 -6.26 -3.58
CA LYS A 26 1.47 -5.98 -3.38
C LYS A 26 2.02 -7.00 -2.41
N PHE A 27 3.23 -7.51 -2.64
CA PHE A 27 3.84 -8.51 -1.76
C PHE A 27 5.33 -8.28 -1.58
N ALA A 28 5.86 -8.71 -0.43
CA ALA A 28 7.29 -8.78 -0.17
C ALA A 28 7.63 -10.24 0.19
N LEU A 29 8.85 -10.69 -0.11
CA LEU A 29 9.23 -12.09 0.10
C LEU A 29 10.64 -12.19 0.67
N LEU A 30 10.76 -12.90 1.79
CA LEU A 30 12.02 -13.36 2.36
C LEU A 30 12.04 -14.89 2.30
N GLY A 31 12.90 -15.42 1.44
CA GLY A 31 13.14 -16.85 1.33
C GLY A 31 14.11 -17.30 2.41
N LEU A 32 13.74 -18.37 3.10
CA LEU A 32 14.64 -19.16 3.94
C LEU A 32 15.02 -20.41 3.17
N GLY A 33 16.31 -20.71 3.10
CA GLY A 33 16.84 -21.86 2.40
C GLY A 33 18.08 -22.38 3.10
N ASP A 34 18.60 -23.49 2.61
CA ASP A 34 19.84 -24.08 3.06
C ASP A 34 20.58 -24.65 1.85
N SER A 35 21.72 -24.07 1.52
CA SER A 35 22.51 -24.43 0.33
C SER A 35 23.14 -25.83 0.41
N SER A 36 23.07 -26.48 1.57
CA SER A 36 23.41 -27.89 1.72
C SER A 36 22.39 -28.83 1.04
N TYR A 37 21.20 -28.34 0.69
CA TYR A 37 20.17 -29.11 -0.02
C TYR A 37 20.13 -28.73 -1.51
N THR A 38 19.79 -29.71 -2.36
CA THR A 38 19.68 -29.51 -3.81
C THR A 38 18.51 -28.62 -4.21
N THR A 39 17.50 -28.48 -3.35
CA THR A 39 16.30 -27.65 -3.57
C THR A 39 16.46 -26.23 -3.03
N PHE A 40 17.70 -25.73 -2.99
CA PHE A 40 18.05 -24.43 -2.44
C PHE A 40 17.24 -23.30 -3.07
N PHE A 41 16.38 -22.67 -2.26
CA PHE A 41 15.46 -21.61 -2.67
C PHE A 41 14.44 -21.96 -3.76
N ASP A 42 14.18 -23.24 -4.04
CA ASP A 42 13.14 -23.64 -5.00
C ASP A 42 11.77 -23.08 -4.60
N ASN A 43 11.43 -23.20 -3.32
CA ASN A 43 10.14 -22.74 -2.83
C ASN A 43 9.90 -21.22 -2.98
N PRO A 44 10.74 -20.34 -2.42
CA PRO A 44 10.56 -18.90 -2.60
C PRO A 44 10.72 -18.47 -4.06
N THR A 45 11.53 -19.17 -4.86
CA THR A 45 11.64 -18.88 -6.30
C THR A 45 10.34 -19.15 -7.04
N THR A 46 9.65 -20.25 -6.75
CA THR A 46 8.35 -20.52 -7.37
C THR A 46 7.27 -19.54 -6.90
N ILE A 47 7.24 -19.22 -5.60
CA ILE A 47 6.28 -18.26 -5.05
C ILE A 47 6.42 -16.90 -5.74
N ASP A 48 7.65 -16.38 -5.87
CA ASP A 48 7.91 -15.11 -6.56
C ASP A 48 7.40 -15.12 -8.01
N LYS A 49 7.71 -16.20 -8.75
CA LYS A 49 7.25 -16.39 -10.13
C LYS A 49 5.72 -16.42 -10.25
N ALA A 50 5.05 -17.21 -9.41
CA ALA A 50 3.60 -17.36 -9.43
C ALA A 50 2.89 -16.03 -9.13
N MET A 51 3.36 -15.30 -8.12
CA MET A 51 2.78 -14.01 -7.73
C MET A 51 2.95 -12.96 -8.83
N ILE A 52 4.14 -12.89 -9.46
CA ILE A 52 4.39 -11.98 -10.59
C ILE A 52 3.53 -12.36 -11.79
N LEU A 53 3.44 -13.64 -12.14
CA LEU A 53 2.57 -14.13 -13.22
C LEU A 53 1.11 -13.73 -13.01
N ALA A 54 0.61 -13.87 -11.78
CA ALA A 54 -0.74 -13.48 -11.40
C ALA A 54 -0.95 -11.94 -11.39
N GLY A 55 0.06 -11.14 -11.69
CA GLY A 55 -0.01 -9.68 -11.76
C GLY A 55 0.23 -8.97 -10.43
N ALA A 56 0.56 -9.69 -9.36
CA ALA A 56 0.92 -9.06 -8.10
C ALA A 56 2.23 -8.28 -8.25
N LYS A 57 2.35 -7.15 -7.54
CA LYS A 57 3.51 -6.27 -7.61
C LYS A 57 4.44 -6.54 -6.43
N ARG A 58 5.69 -6.93 -6.72
CA ARG A 58 6.69 -7.10 -5.66
C ARG A 58 7.13 -5.74 -5.10
N VAL A 59 7.18 -5.65 -3.78
CA VAL A 59 7.78 -4.56 -3.02
C VAL A 59 9.18 -4.98 -2.63
N GLY A 60 10.18 -4.26 -3.15
CA GLY A 60 11.59 -4.56 -2.92
C GLY A 60 12.10 -5.83 -3.61
N THR A 61 13.26 -6.31 -3.15
CA THR A 61 13.91 -7.52 -3.64
C THR A 61 13.58 -8.71 -2.74
N VAL A 62 13.68 -9.92 -3.32
CA VAL A 62 13.52 -11.15 -2.54
C VAL A 62 14.74 -11.34 -1.66
N GLY A 63 14.55 -11.41 -0.34
CA GLY A 63 15.59 -11.78 0.60
C GLY A 63 15.93 -13.26 0.49
N LYS A 64 17.21 -13.62 0.59
CA LYS A 64 17.70 -14.99 0.44
C LYS A 64 18.56 -15.38 1.64
N ALA A 65 17.94 -15.83 2.72
CA ALA A 65 18.64 -16.20 3.94
C ALA A 65 19.01 -17.69 3.95
N ASP A 66 20.30 -17.98 3.83
CA ASP A 66 20.87 -19.33 3.78
C ASP A 66 21.30 -19.80 5.16
N ALA A 67 20.76 -20.92 5.62
CA ALA A 67 21.09 -21.55 6.92
C ALA A 67 22.54 -22.05 6.99
N SER A 68 23.15 -22.40 5.85
CA SER A 68 24.56 -22.78 5.76
C SER A 68 25.51 -21.58 5.76
N GLY A 69 24.97 -20.35 5.75
CA GLY A 69 25.73 -19.09 5.78
C GLY A 69 25.31 -18.18 6.95
N ASP A 70 25.51 -16.88 6.78
CA ASP A 70 25.10 -15.87 7.78
C ASP A 70 23.62 -15.50 7.62
N GLN A 71 22.76 -16.46 7.96
CA GLN A 71 21.30 -16.34 7.80
C GLN A 71 20.75 -15.12 8.54
N LEU A 72 21.17 -14.91 9.79
CA LEU A 72 20.63 -13.86 10.65
C LEU A 72 21.00 -12.47 10.15
N ALA A 73 22.23 -12.25 9.68
CA ALA A 73 22.62 -10.96 9.11
C ALA A 73 21.81 -10.62 7.85
N ILE A 74 21.54 -11.62 6.99
CA ILE A 74 20.73 -11.41 5.79
C ILE A 74 19.28 -11.07 6.16
N ILE A 75 18.69 -11.77 7.14
CA ILE A 75 17.34 -11.49 7.63
C ILE A 75 17.27 -10.07 8.20
N ALA A 76 18.21 -9.70 9.08
CA ALA A 76 18.24 -8.39 9.70
C ALA A 76 18.33 -7.28 8.65
N LYS A 77 19.27 -7.42 7.70
CA LYS A 77 19.41 -6.47 6.59
C LYS A 77 18.13 -6.36 5.75
N TRP A 78 17.51 -7.49 5.41
CA TRP A 78 16.28 -7.47 4.62
C TRP A 78 15.13 -6.79 5.35
N ILE A 79 15.00 -6.99 6.67
CA ILE A 79 14.01 -6.30 7.50
C ILE A 79 14.25 -4.78 7.47
N ASP A 80 15.49 -4.34 7.63
CA ASP A 80 15.82 -2.90 7.61
C ASP A 80 15.53 -2.28 6.23
N ASP A 81 15.85 -2.99 5.15
CA ASP A 81 15.64 -2.53 3.78
C ASP A 81 14.14 -2.46 3.38
N ILE A 82 13.29 -3.37 3.89
CA ILE A 82 11.91 -3.51 3.41
C ILE A 82 10.96 -2.45 3.98
N TRP A 83 11.19 -1.96 5.20
CA TRP A 83 10.32 -0.98 5.86
C TRP A 83 10.09 0.32 5.07
N PRO A 84 11.13 1.02 4.57
CA PRO A 84 10.91 2.24 3.78
C PRO A 84 10.14 1.96 2.48
N LEU A 85 10.37 0.80 1.85
CA LEU A 85 9.68 0.39 0.63
C LEU A 85 8.22 0.07 0.89
N LEU A 86 7.90 -0.60 2.01
CA LEU A 86 6.52 -0.84 2.43
C LEU A 86 5.80 0.48 2.72
N LYS A 87 6.44 1.40 3.44
CA LYS A 87 5.87 2.74 3.69
C LYS A 87 5.51 3.43 2.37
N GLN A 88 6.41 3.43 1.38
CA GLN A 88 6.12 3.99 0.06
C GLN A 88 4.99 3.24 -0.66
N ALA A 89 4.93 1.91 -0.52
CA ALA A 89 3.95 1.08 -1.19
C ALA A 89 2.53 1.23 -0.62
N ILE A 90 2.39 1.53 0.68
CA ILE A 90 1.08 1.70 1.34
C ILE A 90 0.65 3.16 1.43
N SER A 91 1.58 4.11 1.29
CA SER A 91 1.22 5.53 1.35
C SER A 91 0.27 5.85 0.21
N GLU A 92 -0.92 6.33 0.55
CA GLU A 92 -1.82 6.93 -0.43
C GLU A 92 -1.14 8.16 -1.01
N LYS A 93 -1.34 8.40 -2.30
CA LYS A 93 -0.92 9.66 -2.89
C LYS A 93 -1.72 10.75 -2.16
N PRO A 94 -1.08 11.80 -1.60
CA PRO A 94 -1.84 12.94 -1.13
C PRO A 94 -2.72 13.45 -2.29
N PRO A 95 -3.95 13.94 -2.00
CA PRO A 95 -4.78 14.58 -3.01
C PRO A 95 -3.93 15.58 -3.78
N CYS A 96 -4.04 15.64 -5.11
CA CYS A 96 -3.26 16.67 -5.81
C CYS A 96 -3.75 18.06 -5.41
N ASP A 97 -2.95 19.09 -5.67
CA ASP A 97 -3.32 20.47 -5.35
C ASP A 97 -4.68 20.85 -5.99
N ASP A 98 -5.00 20.30 -7.17
CA ASP A 98 -6.31 20.49 -7.82
C ASP A 98 -7.45 19.81 -7.05
N ASP A 99 -7.25 18.58 -6.57
CA ASP A 99 -8.23 17.87 -5.74
C ASP A 99 -8.47 18.62 -4.42
N LEU A 100 -7.41 19.17 -3.84
CA LEU A 100 -7.46 19.94 -2.61
C LEU A 100 -8.18 21.29 -2.81
N ALA A 101 -7.85 22.00 -3.89
CA ALA A 101 -8.51 23.25 -4.26
C ALA A 101 -10.00 23.05 -4.57
N ASN A 102 -10.35 21.96 -5.27
CA ASN A 102 -11.74 21.60 -5.52
C ASN A 102 -12.50 21.30 -4.22
N ALA A 103 -11.91 20.52 -3.31
CA ALA A 103 -12.50 20.24 -2.01
C ALA A 103 -12.71 21.51 -1.17
N GLN A 104 -11.77 22.45 -1.22
CA GLN A 104 -11.87 23.76 -0.58
C GLN A 104 -12.99 24.61 -1.18
N SER A 105 -13.08 24.71 -2.50
CA SER A 105 -14.18 25.43 -3.18
C SER A 105 -15.55 24.86 -2.82
N ILE A 106 -15.71 23.53 -2.85
CA ILE A 106 -16.96 22.87 -2.46
C ILE A 106 -17.32 23.19 -1.01
N THR A 107 -16.34 23.14 -0.10
CA THR A 107 -16.55 23.48 1.31
C THR A 107 -16.99 24.94 1.46
N GLN A 108 -16.35 25.86 0.73
CA GLN A 108 -16.68 27.28 0.73
C GLN A 108 -18.11 27.53 0.23
N GLU A 109 -18.51 26.87 -0.86
CA GLU A 109 -19.86 26.96 -1.42
C GLU A 109 -20.92 26.47 -0.43
N ILE A 110 -20.67 25.34 0.23
CA ILE A 110 -21.57 24.79 1.26
C ILE A 110 -21.67 25.73 2.46
N CYS A 111 -20.53 26.24 2.96
CA CYS A 111 -20.54 27.21 4.06
C CYS A 111 -21.31 28.48 3.68
N ASN A 112 -21.15 28.97 2.46
CA ASN A 112 -21.85 30.15 1.97
C ASN A 112 -23.35 29.90 1.82
N SER A 113 -23.80 28.71 1.41
CA SER A 113 -25.22 28.40 1.31
C SER A 113 -25.90 28.38 2.68
N PHE A 114 -25.22 27.86 3.71
CA PHE A 114 -25.73 27.92 5.09
C PHE A 114 -25.70 29.32 5.70
N ALA A 115 -24.72 30.16 5.31
CA ALA A 115 -24.64 31.54 5.76
C ALA A 115 -25.75 32.41 5.15
N ALA A 116 -26.10 32.19 3.88
CA ALA A 116 -27.20 32.88 3.21
C ALA A 116 -28.57 32.59 3.87
N ASP A 117 -28.77 31.38 4.39
CA ASP A 117 -29.97 31.00 5.16
C ASP A 117 -30.06 31.73 6.52
N PHE A 118 -28.97 32.35 7.00
CA PHE A 118 -28.94 33.07 8.28
C PHE A 118 -29.26 34.57 8.15
N GLU A 119 -29.18 35.14 6.93
CA GLU A 119 -29.40 36.58 6.71
C GLU A 119 -30.88 36.99 6.57
N ASP A 120 -31.83 36.05 6.51
CA ASP A 120 -33.26 36.36 6.30
C ASP A 120 -34.11 36.50 7.59
N SER A 121 -33.48 36.67 8.76
CA SER A 121 -34.23 36.81 10.03
C SER A 121 -33.98 38.08 10.85
N ASP A 122 -33.12 39.01 10.41
CA ASP A 122 -32.98 40.28 11.14
C ASP A 122 -32.85 41.51 10.22
N SER A 123 -33.95 41.84 9.54
CA SER A 123 -34.18 43.19 9.01
C SER A 123 -34.57 44.18 10.12
N SER A 124 -33.89 44.16 11.28
CA SER A 124 -33.94 45.25 12.26
C SER A 124 -32.86 45.12 13.35
N LYS A 125 -31.60 45.44 13.03
CA LYS A 125 -30.75 46.30 13.89
C LYS A 125 -29.41 46.68 13.26
N ASN A 126 -29.12 47.96 13.39
CA ASN A 126 -27.89 48.63 12.99
C ASN A 126 -26.62 47.95 13.57
N GLY A 127 -25.66 47.72 12.67
CA GLY A 127 -24.26 48.06 12.87
C GLY A 127 -23.47 47.30 13.93
N GLN A 128 -22.81 46.21 13.54
CA GLN A 128 -21.40 45.98 13.85
C GLN A 128 -20.83 44.88 12.95
N MET A 129 -19.88 45.22 12.07
CA MET A 129 -19.06 44.24 11.36
C MET A 129 -18.23 43.48 12.39
N SER A 130 -18.55 42.21 12.63
CA SER A 130 -17.70 41.29 13.38
C SER A 130 -16.85 40.51 12.38
N SER A 131 -15.54 40.78 12.36
CA SER A 131 -14.58 39.94 11.63
C SER A 131 -14.52 38.57 12.30
N PHE A 132 -15.05 37.54 11.65
CA PHE A 132 -14.75 36.16 12.06
C PHE A 132 -13.36 35.79 11.51
N ILE A 133 -12.41 35.72 12.43
CA ILE A 133 -11.08 35.15 12.18
C ILE A 133 -11.27 33.63 12.10
N TYR A 134 -11.02 33.07 10.92
CA TYR A 134 -10.82 31.63 10.77
C TYR A 134 -9.42 31.29 11.31
N VAL A 135 -9.37 30.42 12.32
CA VAL A 135 -8.14 29.77 12.84
C VAL A 135 -8.04 28.38 12.25
#